data_AF-A0A1Y1V354-F1
#
_entry.id   AF-A0A1Y1V354-F1
#
_cell.length_a   1.000
_cell.length_b   1.000
_cell.length_c   1.000
_cell.angle_alpha   90.00
_cell.angle_beta   90.00
_cell.angle_gamma   90.00
#
_symmetry.space_group_name_H-M   'P 1'
#
loop_
_entity.id
_entity.type
_entity.pdbx_description
1 polymer ?
#
loop_
_entity_poly.entity_id
_entity_poly.type
_entity_poly.pdbx_seq_one_letter_code
_entity_poly.pdbx_strand_id
1 'polypeptide(L)'
;MVNVTDNELENFYYDYETFDSLEDKLAMKDEYFCESQGYENEYEIKCPLYYHIVIDKSFYGRYARDLKHCTEGNDGEKIPKSNLLRIKNMVTKCGSDYTSYFKESCDGHENCRIFPSLSEFRDSCTDIYKYVHIKYHCEKDEEIKKPKFAIAMFANKIESNSIYENAISEFYQYTDIHNYKFFLNRVKYDNERSTFYMKINTLIEVVIQGLKTKACDWVLWVDGDVVLTNPNIKLEAFVPTDNDIHMLFGVDKNGFNAGVILMRVHSWTLNILMRAKSYQYYNKDRDLYYVDQSALNNVLVTDHEERHYMIIPKNWFNKYNFNEVQLVQRDLFNKNKVSLEPSDFIYHFAGLGDIKDKKANQLRNKVYNILYNDPNWSKEFTNKKLREEVLEYYENNKDVNNRQRLKLQN
;
A
#
# COMPACT_ATOMS: atom_id res chain seq x y z
N MET A 1 27.19 -1.30 -8.75
CA MET A 1 26.30 -0.20 -9.18
C MET A 1 27.10 0.78 -10.00
N VAL A 2 26.51 1.29 -11.07
CA VAL A 2 27.15 2.27 -11.95
C VAL A 2 26.82 3.66 -11.40
N ASN A 3 27.85 4.40 -10.99
CA ASN A 3 27.66 5.72 -10.41
C ASN A 3 27.25 6.73 -11.50
N VAL A 4 25.95 6.99 -11.60
CA VAL A 4 25.34 8.00 -12.47
C VAL A 4 24.49 8.88 -11.60
N THR A 5 24.70 10.19 -11.67
CA THR A 5 23.96 11.20 -10.90
C THR A 5 22.44 11.07 -11.07
N ASP A 6 21.97 10.68 -12.26
CA ASP A 6 20.54 10.46 -12.55
C ASP A 6 19.95 9.18 -11.92
N ASN A 7 20.79 8.34 -11.28
CA ASN A 7 20.36 7.19 -10.49
C ASN A 7 20.35 7.48 -8.97
N GLU A 8 20.91 8.61 -8.54
CA GLU A 8 20.81 9.10 -7.17
C GLU A 8 19.49 9.84 -7.03
N LEU A 9 18.50 9.18 -6.41
CA LEU A 9 17.14 9.72 -6.22
C LEU A 9 17.17 11.08 -5.54
N GLU A 10 18.11 11.32 -4.64
CA GLU A 10 18.28 12.59 -3.93
C GLU A 10 18.34 13.81 -4.84
N ASN A 11 18.82 13.63 -6.08
CA ASN A 11 19.02 14.74 -7.02
C ASN A 11 17.75 15.17 -7.76
N PHE A 12 16.68 14.37 -7.76
CA PHE A 12 15.47 14.66 -8.55
C PHE A 12 14.15 14.18 -7.93
N TYR A 13 14.20 13.30 -6.93
CA TYR A 13 13.01 12.69 -6.34
C TYR A 13 12.43 13.57 -5.22
N TYR A 14 13.31 14.19 -4.43
CA TYR A 14 12.91 15.06 -3.33
C TYR A 14 12.97 16.51 -3.79
N ASP A 15 11.81 17.15 -3.85
CA ASP A 15 11.69 18.56 -4.23
C ASP A 15 11.97 19.46 -3.01
N TYR A 16 13.27 19.59 -2.70
CA TYR A 16 13.73 20.43 -1.60
C TYR A 16 13.37 21.90 -1.80
N GLU A 17 13.34 22.39 -3.04
CA GLU A 17 12.98 23.79 -3.33
C GLU A 17 11.52 24.08 -2.96
N THR A 18 10.59 23.22 -3.41
CA THR A 18 9.19 23.31 -2.99
C THR A 18 9.08 23.12 -1.48
N PHE A 19 9.70 22.09 -0.91
CA PHE A 19 9.64 21.82 0.53
C PHE A 19 10.11 23.01 1.37
N ASP A 20 11.25 23.61 1.03
CA ASP A 20 11.81 24.76 1.74
C ASP A 20 10.91 26.00 1.63
N SER A 21 10.17 26.14 0.53
CA SER A 21 9.22 27.23 0.31
C SER A 21 7.88 27.09 1.06
N LEU A 22 7.56 25.88 1.55
CA LEU A 22 6.32 25.61 2.28
C LEU A 22 6.29 26.34 3.63
N GLU A 23 5.11 26.84 3.99
CA GLU A 23 4.85 27.46 5.30
C GLU A 23 5.07 26.46 6.43
N ASP A 24 5.64 26.89 7.56
CA ASP A 24 5.90 26.00 8.69
C ASP A 24 4.61 25.44 9.33
N LYS A 25 3.50 26.17 9.20
CA LYS A 25 2.23 25.82 9.82
C LYS A 25 1.05 26.24 8.95
N LEU A 26 0.20 25.28 8.61
CA LEU A 26 -1.04 25.54 7.89
C LEU A 26 -2.14 26.06 8.81
N ALA A 27 -3.16 26.67 8.20
CA ALA A 27 -4.33 27.16 8.89
C ALA A 27 -4.99 26.05 9.75
N MET A 28 -5.36 26.43 10.98
CA MET A 28 -6.06 25.54 11.91
C MET A 28 -7.40 25.11 11.32
N LYS A 29 -7.69 23.82 11.44
CA LYS A 29 -8.97 23.19 11.12
C LYS A 29 -9.76 22.99 12.41
N ASP A 30 -11.07 23.24 12.34
CA ASP A 30 -12.02 23.19 13.44
C ASP A 30 -13.20 22.32 13.01
N GLU A 31 -13.15 21.04 13.37
CA GLU A 31 -14.01 19.99 12.81
C GLU A 31 -14.87 19.31 13.88
N TYR A 32 -16.08 18.89 13.48
CA TYR A 32 -17.09 18.28 14.34
C TYR A 32 -17.59 16.98 13.71
N PHE A 33 -17.32 15.86 14.37
CA PHE A 33 -17.66 14.51 13.93
C PHE A 33 -18.80 13.96 14.77
N CYS A 34 -19.93 13.70 14.12
CA CYS A 34 -21.18 13.37 14.80
C CYS A 34 -21.18 11.94 15.33
N GLU A 35 -21.69 11.78 16.54
CA GLU A 35 -21.81 10.47 17.17
C GLU A 35 -22.67 9.51 16.35
N SER A 36 -22.27 8.24 16.30
CA SER A 36 -23.03 7.17 15.65
C SER A 36 -23.31 6.02 16.61
N GLN A 37 -24.25 5.15 16.25
CA GLN A 37 -24.42 3.90 16.99
C GLN A 37 -23.23 2.97 16.68
N GLY A 38 -22.50 2.55 17.72
CA GLY A 38 -21.33 1.69 17.54
C GLY A 38 -20.22 2.37 16.72
N TYR A 39 -19.75 1.70 15.67
CA TYR A 39 -18.68 2.15 14.78
C TYR A 39 -19.18 2.42 13.36
N GLU A 40 -20.47 2.73 13.19
CA GLU A 40 -21.06 2.95 11.87
C GLU A 40 -20.42 4.14 11.13
N ASN A 41 -20.00 5.18 11.87
CA ASN A 41 -19.24 6.28 11.32
C ASN A 41 -17.75 6.16 11.61
N GLU A 42 -16.98 6.25 10.55
CA GLU A 42 -15.56 6.52 10.59
C GLU A 42 -15.30 7.84 9.86
N TYR A 43 -14.58 8.74 10.53
CA TYR A 43 -14.09 9.97 9.95
C TYR A 43 -12.57 9.97 9.91
N GLU A 44 -11.99 10.84 9.09
CA GLU A 44 -10.54 10.94 8.95
C GLU A 44 -10.13 12.41 8.89
N ILE A 45 -9.19 12.80 9.74
CA ILE A 45 -8.46 14.06 9.60
C ILE A 45 -7.16 13.80 8.85
N LYS A 46 -6.78 14.73 7.97
CA LYS A 46 -5.57 14.61 7.14
C LYS A 46 -4.78 15.91 7.06
N CYS A 47 -3.46 15.76 6.93
CA CYS A 47 -2.52 16.79 6.52
C CYS A 47 -1.96 16.48 5.12
N PRO A 48 -1.59 17.52 4.35
CA PRO A 48 -0.97 17.34 3.04
C PRO A 48 0.45 16.76 3.19
N LEU A 49 1.03 16.36 2.06
CA LEU A 49 2.41 15.86 1.98
C LEU A 49 3.37 16.87 2.63
N TYR A 50 4.36 16.35 3.36
CA TYR A 50 5.37 17.10 4.15
C TYR A 50 4.87 17.75 5.43
N TYR A 51 3.65 17.44 5.86
CA TYR A 51 3.12 17.91 7.13
C TYR A 51 2.63 16.76 7.98
N HIS A 52 2.65 16.96 9.29
CA HIS A 52 2.02 16.07 10.26
C HIS A 52 0.93 16.79 11.05
N ILE A 53 -0.02 16.02 11.57
CA ILE A 53 -1.09 16.50 12.42
C ILE A 53 -0.51 16.89 13.77
N VAL A 54 -0.97 18.04 14.28
CA VAL A 54 -0.79 18.47 15.66
C VAL A 54 -2.16 18.81 16.23
N ILE A 55 -2.59 18.05 17.24
CA ILE A 55 -3.87 18.26 17.91
C ILE A 55 -3.74 19.43 18.89
N ASP A 56 -4.45 20.53 18.63
CA ASP A 56 -4.49 21.68 19.53
C ASP A 56 -5.46 21.44 20.69
N LYS A 57 -6.63 20.87 20.37
CA LYS A 57 -7.70 20.63 21.33
C LYS A 57 -8.64 19.55 20.80
N SER A 58 -9.13 18.70 21.70
CA SER A 58 -10.28 17.87 21.37
C SER A 58 -11.25 17.73 22.52
N PHE A 59 -12.50 17.44 22.18
CA PHE A 59 -13.59 17.33 23.12
C PHE A 59 -14.61 16.34 22.60
N TYR A 60 -15.06 15.43 23.46
CA TYR A 60 -16.20 14.57 23.16
C TYR A 60 -17.37 14.94 24.07
N GLY A 61 -18.50 15.27 23.45
CA GLY A 61 -19.70 15.74 24.14
C GLY A 61 -20.49 16.72 23.28
N ARG A 62 -21.12 17.71 23.92
CA ARG A 62 -21.76 18.85 23.25
C ARG A 62 -21.56 20.16 24.02
N TYR A 63 -21.29 21.24 23.30
CA TYR A 63 -21.22 22.58 23.89
C TYR A 63 -22.61 23.13 24.22
N ALA A 64 -22.68 24.01 25.23
CA ALA A 64 -23.93 24.64 25.65
C ALA A 64 -24.58 25.37 24.47
N ARG A 65 -25.87 25.08 24.23
CA ARG A 65 -26.69 25.72 23.19
C ARG A 65 -26.13 25.60 21.76
N ASP A 66 -25.28 24.61 21.49
CA ASP A 66 -24.82 24.35 20.13
C ASP A 66 -25.91 23.64 19.31
N LEU A 67 -26.66 24.46 18.58
CA LEU A 67 -27.73 24.06 17.66
C LEU A 67 -27.26 24.04 16.19
N LYS A 68 -25.96 24.20 15.93
CA LYS A 68 -25.40 24.27 14.57
C LYS A 68 -24.78 22.96 14.14
N HIS A 69 -24.02 22.31 15.02
CA HIS A 69 -23.27 21.10 14.66
C HIS A 69 -24.06 19.82 14.97
N CYS A 70 -23.95 18.83 14.09
CA CYS A 70 -24.58 17.52 14.26
C CYS A 70 -26.07 17.61 14.59
N THR A 71 -26.82 18.28 13.70
CA THR A 71 -28.27 18.45 13.77
C THR A 71 -29.04 17.40 12.98
N GLU A 72 -28.31 16.57 12.22
CA GLU A 72 -28.83 15.47 11.41
C GLU A 72 -28.01 14.22 11.75
N GLY A 73 -28.67 13.07 11.77
CA GLY A 73 -28.04 11.75 11.82
C GLY A 73 -27.45 11.38 10.45
N ASN A 74 -26.78 10.23 10.38
CA ASN A 74 -26.12 9.78 9.14
C ASN A 74 -27.09 9.40 8.03
N ASP A 75 -28.31 9.02 8.42
CA ASP A 75 -29.45 8.79 7.54
C ASP A 75 -30.06 10.09 6.99
N GLY A 76 -29.52 11.25 7.38
CA GLY A 76 -30.08 12.56 7.07
C GLY A 76 -31.31 12.91 7.91
N GLU A 77 -31.69 12.07 8.88
CA GLU A 77 -32.81 12.38 9.75
C GLU A 77 -32.41 13.45 10.77
N LYS A 78 -33.26 14.47 10.91
CA LYS A 78 -33.03 15.51 11.90
C LYS A 78 -33.13 14.94 13.31
N ILE A 79 -32.23 15.39 14.19
CA ILE A 79 -32.30 14.98 15.60
C ILE A 79 -33.68 15.34 16.20
N PRO A 80 -34.23 14.48 17.08
CA PRO A 80 -35.55 14.70 17.65
C PRO A 80 -35.71 16.10 18.27
N LYS A 81 -36.90 16.69 18.13
CA LYS A 81 -37.22 18.01 18.73
C LYS A 81 -36.98 18.05 20.24
N SER A 82 -37.15 16.93 20.93
CA SER A 82 -36.83 16.77 22.35
C SER A 82 -35.33 16.98 22.63
N ASN A 83 -34.44 16.44 21.80
CA ASN A 83 -33.00 16.66 21.89
C ASN A 83 -32.65 18.12 21.60
N LEU A 84 -33.22 18.73 20.56
CA LEU A 84 -33.02 20.16 20.28
C LEU A 84 -33.44 21.06 21.46
N LEU A 85 -34.56 20.74 22.12
CA LEU A 85 -35.03 21.48 23.28
C LEU A 85 -34.08 21.32 24.49
N ARG A 86 -33.58 20.09 24.74
CA ARG A 86 -32.57 19.83 25.77
C ARG A 86 -31.30 20.62 25.52
N ILE A 87 -30.77 20.60 24.30
CA ILE A 87 -29.57 21.34 23.89
C ILE A 87 -29.77 22.85 24.03
N LYS A 88 -30.95 23.37 23.64
CA LYS A 88 -31.29 24.79 23.78
C LYS A 88 -31.31 25.25 25.24
N ASN A 89 -31.77 24.38 26.15
CA ASN A 89 -31.84 24.67 27.59
C ASN A 89 -30.54 24.37 28.35
N MET A 90 -29.54 23.79 27.68
CA MET A 90 -28.25 23.47 28.28
C MET A 90 -27.50 24.76 28.64
N VAL A 91 -27.19 24.92 29.94
CA VAL A 91 -26.51 26.13 30.46
C VAL A 91 -25.00 25.97 30.40
N THR A 92 -24.49 24.77 30.65
CA THR A 92 -23.07 24.41 30.60
C THR A 92 -22.82 23.36 29.53
N LYS A 93 -21.60 23.31 29.00
CA LYS A 93 -21.18 22.20 28.12
C LYS A 93 -21.30 20.88 28.88
N CYS A 94 -21.56 19.80 28.15
CA CYS A 94 -21.58 18.45 28.69
C CYS A 94 -20.61 17.59 27.89
N GLY A 95 -19.60 17.04 28.54
CA GLY A 95 -18.60 16.20 27.90
C GLY A 95 -17.25 16.32 28.58
N SER A 96 -16.26 15.67 28.01
CA SER A 96 -14.90 15.64 28.54
C SER A 96 -13.88 16.06 27.49
N ASP A 97 -12.76 16.58 27.97
CA ASP A 97 -11.58 16.84 27.14
C ASP A 97 -10.92 15.51 26.80
N TYR A 98 -10.55 15.33 25.53
CA TYR A 98 -9.84 14.15 25.03
C TYR A 98 -8.55 14.54 24.31
N THR A 99 -8.02 15.74 24.60
CA THR A 99 -6.87 16.30 23.87
C THR A 99 -5.68 15.37 23.98
N SER A 100 -5.36 14.89 25.19
CA SER A 100 -4.25 13.96 25.41
C SER A 100 -4.44 12.63 24.66
N TYR A 101 -5.66 12.10 24.60
CA TYR A 101 -5.96 10.86 23.87
C TYR A 101 -5.66 11.02 22.37
N PHE A 102 -6.20 12.09 21.76
CA PHE A 102 -5.98 12.33 20.34
C PHE A 102 -4.55 12.76 20.02
N LYS A 103 -3.86 13.46 20.93
CA LYS A 103 -2.42 13.71 20.79
C LYS A 103 -1.63 12.41 20.74
N GLU A 104 -1.89 11.49 21.66
CA GLU A 104 -1.21 10.19 21.70
C GLU A 104 -1.46 9.36 20.43
N SER A 105 -2.66 9.43 19.85
CA SER A 105 -3.02 8.63 18.68
C SER A 105 -2.77 9.30 17.33
N CYS A 106 -2.74 10.64 17.26
CA CYS A 106 -2.73 11.39 15.99
C CYS A 106 -1.51 12.29 15.80
N ASP A 107 -0.87 12.80 16.85
CA ASP A 107 0.24 13.74 16.67
C ASP A 107 1.40 13.05 15.92
N GLY A 108 2.00 13.76 14.97
CA GLY A 108 3.10 13.24 14.14
C GLY A 108 2.66 12.35 12.97
N HIS A 109 1.36 12.06 12.84
CA HIS A 109 0.80 11.30 11.72
C HIS A 109 0.26 12.20 10.61
N GLU A 110 0.31 11.76 9.35
CA GLU A 110 -0.29 12.49 8.22
C GLU A 110 -1.82 12.36 8.20
N ASN A 111 -2.36 11.28 8.76
CA ASN A 111 -3.79 11.03 8.88
C ASN A 111 -4.13 10.40 10.24
N CYS A 112 -5.36 10.60 10.69
CA CYS A 112 -5.88 9.98 11.91
C CYS A 112 -7.37 9.66 11.78
N ARG A 113 -7.77 8.44 12.13
CA ARG A 113 -9.16 7.98 12.11
C ARG A 113 -9.87 8.36 13.40
N ILE A 114 -11.09 8.88 13.27
CA ILE A 114 -11.91 9.38 14.38
C ILE A 114 -13.21 8.57 14.43
N PHE A 115 -13.44 7.93 15.58
CA PHE A 115 -14.63 7.11 15.85
C PHE A 115 -15.46 7.75 16.96
N PRO A 116 -16.43 8.62 16.65
CA PRO A 116 -17.26 9.28 17.65
C PRO A 116 -18.30 8.30 18.20
N SER A 117 -17.90 7.47 19.17
CA SER A 117 -18.72 6.38 19.71
C SER A 117 -18.72 6.35 21.23
N LEU A 118 -19.85 5.96 21.82
CA LEU A 118 -19.99 5.64 23.24
C LEU A 118 -19.13 4.46 23.68
N SER A 119 -18.72 3.60 22.74
CA SER A 119 -17.81 2.48 23.00
C SER A 119 -16.37 2.96 23.22
N GLU A 120 -15.98 4.06 22.59
CA GLU A 120 -14.64 4.63 22.67
C GLU A 120 -14.51 5.64 23.83
N PHE A 121 -15.58 6.37 24.11
CA PHE A 121 -15.57 7.47 25.07
C PHE A 121 -16.60 7.28 26.17
N ARG A 122 -16.19 7.54 27.42
CA ARG A 122 -17.11 7.45 28.57
C ARG A 122 -18.28 8.42 28.39
N ASP A 123 -19.50 7.91 28.54
CA ASP A 123 -20.70 8.73 28.47
C ASP A 123 -20.94 9.48 29.79
N SER A 124 -20.47 10.72 29.85
CA SER A 124 -20.77 11.64 30.95
C SER A 124 -22.10 12.39 30.76
N CYS A 125 -22.79 12.19 29.63
CA CYS A 125 -23.85 13.05 29.12
C CYS A 125 -24.97 12.21 28.51
N THR A 126 -25.66 11.47 29.37
CA THR A 126 -26.82 10.66 28.98
C THR A 126 -27.82 11.55 28.26
N ASP A 127 -28.51 11.00 27.26
CA ASP A 127 -29.71 11.62 26.70
C ASP A 127 -29.45 12.93 25.91
N ILE A 128 -28.19 13.19 25.53
CA ILE A 128 -27.74 14.28 24.66
C ILE A 128 -26.98 13.68 23.47
N TYR A 129 -27.31 14.11 22.26
CA TYR A 129 -26.60 13.70 21.04
C TYR A 129 -25.22 14.37 20.98
N LYS A 130 -24.13 13.60 20.97
CA LYS A 130 -22.75 14.14 21.11
C LYS A 130 -22.03 14.26 19.77
N TYR A 131 -20.83 14.81 19.83
CA TYR A 131 -19.86 14.82 18.75
C TYR A 131 -18.45 14.78 19.33
N VAL A 132 -17.49 14.36 18.50
CA VAL A 132 -16.07 14.64 18.70
C VAL A 132 -15.77 15.96 17.99
N HIS A 133 -15.35 16.97 18.74
CA HIS A 133 -14.85 18.24 18.20
C HIS A 133 -13.33 18.25 18.30
N ILE A 134 -12.64 18.42 17.16
CA ILE A 134 -11.19 18.44 17.07
C ILE A 134 -10.75 19.76 16.43
N LYS A 135 -9.82 20.43 17.11
CA LYS A 135 -9.01 21.50 16.55
C LYS A 135 -7.61 20.98 16.33
N TYR A 136 -7.15 21.09 15.10
CA TYR A 136 -5.81 20.64 14.73
C TYR A 136 -5.23 21.56 13.68
N HIS A 137 -3.91 21.55 13.56
CA HIS A 137 -3.22 22.14 12.43
C HIS A 137 -2.23 21.12 11.86
N CYS A 138 -1.71 21.47 10.70
CA CYS A 138 -0.65 20.72 10.05
C CYS A 138 0.65 21.51 10.22
N GLU A 139 1.64 20.89 10.84
CA GLU A 139 2.99 21.45 11.02
C GLU A 139 3.93 20.78 10.02
N LYS A 140 4.77 21.59 9.38
CA LYS A 140 5.74 21.14 8.38
C LYS A 140 6.73 20.22 9.06
N ASP A 141 7.05 19.11 8.41
CA ASP A 141 8.09 18.19 8.89
C ASP A 141 9.46 18.90 8.90
N GLU A 142 10.32 18.55 9.86
CA GLU A 142 11.67 19.15 9.96
C GLU A 142 12.54 18.81 8.74
N GLU A 143 12.34 17.63 8.17
CA GLU A 143 13.06 17.12 7.00
C GLU A 143 12.09 16.34 6.10
N ILE A 144 12.42 16.23 4.81
CA ILE A 144 11.67 15.37 3.90
C ILE A 144 11.80 13.91 4.35
N LYS A 145 10.65 13.31 4.74
CA LYS A 145 10.57 11.90 5.10
C LYS A 145 10.88 11.02 3.89
N LYS A 146 12.05 10.37 3.92
CA LYS A 146 12.44 9.36 2.92
C LYS A 146 11.76 8.03 3.24
N PRO A 147 10.95 7.46 2.32
CA PRO A 147 10.25 6.22 2.58
C PRO A 147 11.24 5.06 2.78
N LYS A 148 11.01 4.24 3.80
CA LYS A 148 11.78 3.03 4.09
C LYS A 148 11.12 1.82 3.44
N PHE A 149 11.90 0.97 2.79
CA PHE A 149 11.36 -0.21 2.12
C PHE A 149 11.74 -1.50 2.81
N ALA A 150 10.85 -2.47 2.66
CA ALA A 150 11.09 -3.87 2.93
C ALA A 150 10.81 -4.70 1.66
N ILE A 151 11.50 -5.82 1.52
CA ILE A 151 11.15 -6.87 0.57
C ILE A 151 10.76 -8.11 1.35
N ALA A 152 9.60 -8.67 1.02
CA ALA A 152 9.06 -9.86 1.66
C ALA A 152 8.95 -11.00 0.67
N MET A 153 9.43 -12.18 1.07
CA MET A 153 9.38 -13.39 0.28
C MET A 153 8.99 -14.59 1.15
N PHE A 154 8.49 -15.64 0.49
CA PHE A 154 8.29 -16.95 1.08
C PHE A 154 8.85 -18.04 0.17
N ALA A 155 9.55 -19.00 0.75
CA ALA A 155 9.92 -20.22 0.03
C ALA A 155 10.03 -21.38 1.02
N ASN A 156 9.40 -22.50 0.70
CA ASN A 156 9.42 -23.70 1.52
C ASN A 156 10.21 -24.80 0.80
N LYS A 157 11.04 -25.56 1.52
CA LYS A 157 11.88 -26.63 0.96
C LYS A 157 12.72 -26.16 -0.25
N ILE A 158 13.56 -25.17 -0.03
CA ILE A 158 14.39 -24.57 -1.08
C ILE A 158 15.42 -25.59 -1.58
N GLU A 159 15.36 -25.93 -2.86
CA GLU A 159 16.33 -26.79 -3.52
C GLU A 159 17.53 -25.98 -4.02
N SER A 160 18.73 -26.58 -3.97
CA SER A 160 19.95 -25.92 -4.43
C SER A 160 19.94 -25.70 -5.94
N ASN A 161 20.38 -24.51 -6.36
CA ASN A 161 20.38 -24.00 -7.73
C ASN A 161 19.00 -23.86 -8.37
N SER A 162 17.93 -23.94 -7.58
CA SER A 162 16.57 -23.66 -8.04
C SER A 162 16.36 -22.16 -8.30
N ILE A 163 15.34 -21.83 -9.08
CA ILE A 163 14.90 -20.46 -9.29
C ILE A 163 14.61 -19.76 -7.96
N TYR A 164 14.05 -20.49 -6.98
CA TYR A 164 13.71 -19.99 -5.66
C TYR A 164 14.95 -19.59 -4.84
N GLU A 165 15.96 -20.45 -4.77
CA GLU A 165 17.21 -20.13 -4.07
C GLU A 165 17.88 -18.90 -4.68
N ASN A 166 17.96 -18.86 -6.01
CA ASN A 166 18.59 -17.77 -6.73
C ASN A 166 17.84 -16.45 -6.56
N ALA A 167 16.49 -16.45 -6.66
CA ALA A 167 15.68 -15.26 -6.45
C ALA A 167 15.87 -14.70 -5.03
N ILE A 168 15.86 -15.56 -4.00
CA ILE A 168 16.12 -15.16 -2.62
C ILE A 168 17.48 -14.49 -2.49
N SER A 169 18.52 -15.09 -3.09
CA SER A 169 19.88 -14.55 -3.06
C SER A 169 19.98 -13.18 -3.76
N GLU A 170 19.33 -13.04 -4.93
CA GLU A 170 19.27 -11.80 -5.69
C GLU A 170 18.61 -10.67 -4.88
N PHE A 171 17.43 -10.94 -4.32
CA PHE A 171 16.69 -9.92 -3.56
C PHE A 171 17.32 -9.61 -2.20
N TYR A 172 17.95 -10.58 -1.54
CA TYR A 172 18.75 -10.33 -0.34
C TYR A 172 19.90 -9.34 -0.64
N GLN A 173 20.65 -9.58 -1.71
CA GLN A 173 21.72 -8.66 -2.14
C GLN A 173 21.18 -7.29 -2.56
N TYR A 174 20.07 -7.25 -3.30
CA TYR A 174 19.40 -6.01 -3.68
C TYR A 174 19.00 -5.18 -2.47
N THR A 175 18.43 -5.82 -1.42
CA THR A 175 18.08 -5.11 -0.19
C THR A 175 19.30 -4.57 0.55
N ASP A 176 20.41 -5.31 0.58
CA ASP A 176 21.66 -4.86 1.21
C ASP A 176 22.24 -3.64 0.46
N ILE A 177 22.27 -3.73 -0.87
CA ILE A 177 22.72 -2.67 -1.78
C ILE A 177 21.96 -1.36 -1.59
N HIS A 178 20.63 -1.41 -1.45
CA HIS A 178 19.78 -0.23 -1.37
C HIS A 178 19.35 0.13 0.06
N ASN A 179 19.91 -0.55 1.07
CA ASN A 179 19.58 -0.33 2.48
C ASN A 179 18.08 -0.53 2.80
N TYR A 180 17.48 -1.56 2.20
CA TYR A 180 16.12 -2.00 2.49
C TYR A 180 16.12 -3.16 3.50
N LYS A 181 14.97 -3.40 4.14
CA LYS A 181 14.80 -4.59 5.00
C LYS A 181 14.45 -5.82 4.17
N PHE A 182 14.91 -7.00 4.59
CA PHE A 182 14.58 -8.26 3.94
C PHE A 182 13.87 -9.20 4.92
N PHE A 183 12.68 -9.66 4.53
CA PHE A 183 11.85 -10.59 5.30
C PHE A 183 11.66 -11.87 4.49
N LEU A 184 12.04 -13.00 5.07
CA LEU A 184 11.93 -14.30 4.40
C LEU A 184 11.39 -15.34 5.37
N ASN A 185 10.19 -15.84 5.07
CA ASN A 185 9.63 -17.00 5.74
C ASN A 185 10.01 -18.27 4.98
N ARG A 186 10.70 -19.20 5.66
CA ARG A 186 11.27 -20.43 5.05
C ARG A 186 10.49 -21.71 5.32
N VAL A 187 9.42 -21.61 6.13
CA VAL A 187 8.65 -22.74 6.62
C VAL A 187 7.17 -22.46 6.47
N LYS A 188 6.43 -23.42 5.91
CA LYS A 188 4.96 -23.39 5.95
C LYS A 188 4.49 -23.66 7.38
N TYR A 189 4.14 -22.61 8.11
CA TYR A 189 3.65 -22.70 9.50
C TYR A 189 2.12 -22.77 9.61
N ASP A 190 1.38 -22.32 8.59
CA ASP A 190 -0.08 -22.43 8.53
C ASP A 190 -0.46 -23.63 7.65
N ASN A 191 -0.82 -24.73 8.29
CA ASN A 191 -1.15 -26.00 7.61
C ASN A 191 -2.64 -26.15 7.30
N GLU A 192 -3.49 -25.25 7.78
CA GLU A 192 -4.95 -25.27 7.57
C GLU A 192 -5.36 -24.74 6.19
N ARG A 193 -4.41 -24.15 5.46
CA ARG A 193 -4.64 -23.52 4.16
C ARG A 193 -3.61 -23.93 3.10
N SER A 194 -3.95 -23.64 1.85
CA SER A 194 -3.02 -23.80 0.73
C SER A 194 -1.75 -22.98 0.96
N THR A 195 -0.62 -23.50 0.49
CA THR A 195 0.70 -22.87 0.65
C THR A 195 0.74 -21.45 0.07
N PHE A 196 -0.11 -21.14 -0.92
CA PHE A 196 -0.23 -19.79 -1.48
C PHE A 196 -0.62 -18.73 -0.43
N TYR A 197 -1.40 -19.08 0.60
CA TYR A 197 -1.75 -18.16 1.69
C TYR A 197 -0.56 -17.73 2.58
N MET A 198 0.59 -18.40 2.48
CA MET A 198 1.81 -17.98 3.18
C MET A 198 2.29 -16.59 2.75
N LYS A 199 1.94 -16.17 1.53
CA LYS A 199 2.13 -14.79 1.04
C LYS A 199 1.39 -13.78 1.91
N ILE A 200 0.08 -13.97 2.05
CA ILE A 200 -0.76 -13.09 2.86
C ILE A 200 -0.31 -13.12 4.33
N ASN A 201 0.03 -14.29 4.87
CA ASN A 201 0.52 -14.39 6.25
C ASN A 201 1.83 -13.60 6.46
N THR A 202 2.78 -13.74 5.54
CA THR A 202 4.06 -13.02 5.60
C THR A 202 3.86 -11.51 5.45
N LEU A 203 2.99 -11.08 4.53
CA LEU A 203 2.65 -9.66 4.38
C LEU A 203 1.99 -9.08 5.62
N ILE A 204 1.06 -9.80 6.25
CA ILE A 204 0.44 -9.38 7.52
C ILE A 204 1.51 -9.19 8.60
N GLU A 205 2.46 -10.13 8.73
CA GLU A 205 3.56 -10.02 9.68
C GLU A 205 4.40 -8.76 9.45
N VAL A 206 4.84 -8.52 8.21
CA VAL A 206 5.65 -7.36 7.85
C VAL A 206 4.89 -6.05 8.07
N VAL A 207 3.61 -5.98 7.67
CA VAL A 207 2.78 -4.79 7.87
C VAL A 207 2.57 -4.50 9.36
N ILE A 208 2.29 -5.52 10.19
CA ILE A 208 2.17 -5.33 11.65
C ILE A 208 3.48 -4.83 12.24
N GLN A 209 4.62 -5.42 11.86
CA GLN A 209 5.93 -4.97 12.35
C GLN A 209 6.23 -3.53 11.92
N GLY A 210 5.97 -3.18 10.65
CA GLY A 210 6.13 -1.82 10.13
C GLY A 210 5.25 -0.81 10.88
N LEU A 211 3.97 -1.13 11.12
CA LEU A 211 3.05 -0.27 11.87
C LEU A 211 3.54 -0.02 13.31
N LYS A 212 4.03 -1.07 13.98
CA LYS A 212 4.49 -1.01 15.38
C LYS A 212 5.84 -0.31 15.56
N THR A 213 6.77 -0.52 14.64
CA THR A 213 8.18 -0.15 14.82
C THR A 213 8.66 0.96 13.89
N LYS A 214 7.86 1.32 12.88
CA LYS A 214 8.24 2.25 11.80
C LYS A 214 9.53 1.84 11.07
N ALA A 215 9.78 0.52 11.02
CA ALA A 215 10.96 -0.06 10.38
C ALA A 215 10.90 0.00 8.84
N CYS A 216 9.70 0.02 8.27
CA CYS A 216 9.45 0.26 6.85
C CYS A 216 8.09 0.97 6.66
N ASP A 217 7.99 1.74 5.58
CA ASP A 217 6.80 2.45 5.12
C ASP A 217 6.16 1.76 3.91
N TRP A 218 6.93 0.97 3.18
CA TRP A 218 6.48 0.17 2.04
C TRP A 218 7.09 -1.23 2.07
N VAL A 219 6.32 -2.23 1.60
CA VAL A 219 6.77 -3.61 1.42
C VAL A 219 6.52 -4.06 -0.01
N LEU A 220 7.58 -4.51 -0.69
CA LEU A 220 7.49 -5.23 -1.96
C LEU A 220 7.38 -6.73 -1.66
N TRP A 221 6.24 -7.33 -2.00
CA TRP A 221 6.13 -8.78 -2.12
C TRP A 221 6.79 -9.24 -3.42
N VAL A 222 7.55 -10.34 -3.36
CA VAL A 222 8.13 -10.98 -4.54
C VAL A 222 7.99 -12.51 -4.43
N ASP A 223 7.32 -13.13 -5.41
CA ASP A 223 7.28 -14.59 -5.57
C ASP A 223 8.69 -15.15 -5.86
N GLY A 224 8.93 -16.41 -5.49
CA GLY A 224 10.26 -17.00 -5.64
C GLY A 224 10.62 -17.45 -7.06
N ASP A 225 9.69 -17.39 -8.02
CA ASP A 225 9.90 -17.75 -9.43
C ASP A 225 10.15 -16.54 -10.33
N VAL A 226 11.06 -15.67 -9.88
CA VAL A 226 11.46 -14.45 -10.58
C VAL A 226 12.98 -14.41 -10.87
N VAL A 227 13.38 -13.48 -11.72
CA VAL A 227 14.77 -13.05 -11.93
C VAL A 227 14.82 -11.53 -11.81
N LEU A 228 15.76 -11.02 -11.01
CA LEU A 228 16.08 -9.60 -10.94
C LEU A 228 16.90 -9.20 -12.17
N THR A 229 16.31 -8.44 -13.09
CA THR A 229 16.93 -8.11 -14.40
C THR A 229 17.64 -6.77 -14.41
N ASN A 230 17.18 -5.78 -13.63
CA ASN A 230 17.87 -4.51 -13.46
C ASN A 230 17.95 -4.09 -11.97
N PRO A 231 19.04 -4.42 -11.26
CA PRO A 231 19.19 -4.09 -9.85
C PRO A 231 19.46 -2.60 -9.58
N ASN A 232 19.64 -1.75 -10.60
CA ASN A 232 19.85 -0.30 -10.40
C ASN A 232 18.54 0.48 -10.22
N ILE A 233 17.40 -0.11 -10.59
CA ILE A 233 16.08 0.49 -10.35
C ILE A 233 15.77 0.43 -8.85
N LYS A 234 15.42 1.57 -8.27
CA LYS A 234 15.11 1.75 -6.85
C LYS A 234 13.59 1.81 -6.63
N LEU A 235 13.12 1.33 -5.49
CA LEU A 235 11.69 1.17 -5.22
C LEU A 235 10.94 2.50 -5.07
N GLU A 236 11.63 3.53 -4.58
CA GLU A 236 11.15 4.89 -4.44
C GLU A 236 10.54 5.40 -5.75
N ALA A 237 11.16 5.09 -6.89
CA ALA A 237 10.74 5.59 -8.20
C ALA A 237 9.26 5.29 -8.50
N PHE A 238 8.72 4.18 -7.98
CA PHE A 238 7.35 3.71 -8.21
C PHE A 238 6.30 4.31 -7.27
N VAL A 239 6.70 4.89 -6.13
CA VAL A 239 5.76 5.28 -5.06
C VAL A 239 4.80 6.39 -5.55
N PRO A 240 3.48 6.26 -5.30
CA PRO A 240 2.50 7.26 -5.69
C PRO A 240 2.70 8.59 -4.96
N THR A 241 2.31 9.69 -5.61
CA THR A 241 2.18 11.02 -4.99
C THR A 241 0.85 11.17 -4.24
N ASP A 242 -0.16 10.40 -4.61
CA ASP A 242 -1.46 10.35 -3.95
C ASP A 242 -1.39 9.49 -2.68
N ASN A 243 -1.66 10.09 -1.53
CA ASN A 243 -1.59 9.44 -0.23
C ASN A 243 -2.67 8.39 0.01
N ASP A 244 -3.77 8.42 -0.75
CA ASP A 244 -4.80 7.39 -0.63
C ASP A 244 -4.42 6.09 -1.36
N ILE A 245 -3.39 6.11 -2.23
CA ILE A 245 -2.92 4.90 -2.92
C ILE A 245 -1.96 4.11 -2.02
N HIS A 246 -2.34 2.87 -1.73
CA HIS A 246 -1.66 1.98 -0.81
C HIS A 246 -1.18 0.67 -1.45
N MET A 247 -1.62 0.35 -2.67
CA MET A 247 -1.24 -0.91 -3.33
C MET A 247 -1.00 -0.70 -4.82
N LEU A 248 0.14 -1.19 -5.31
CA LEU A 248 0.53 -1.18 -6.72
C LEU A 248 0.76 -2.61 -7.20
N PHE A 249 0.19 -2.97 -8.35
CA PHE A 249 0.36 -4.30 -8.93
C PHE A 249 0.15 -4.31 -10.44
N GLY A 250 0.70 -5.33 -11.10
CA GLY A 250 0.42 -5.61 -12.51
C GLY A 250 -0.80 -6.52 -12.67
N VAL A 251 -1.40 -6.46 -13.86
CA VAL A 251 -2.43 -7.43 -14.28
C VAL A 251 -1.92 -8.33 -15.41
N ASP A 252 -2.46 -9.53 -15.46
CA ASP A 252 -2.29 -10.48 -16.54
C ASP A 252 -3.62 -10.87 -17.20
N LYS A 253 -3.58 -11.84 -18.12
CA LYS A 253 -4.78 -12.32 -18.83
C LYS A 253 -5.85 -12.91 -17.90
N ASN A 254 -5.48 -13.32 -16.70
CA ASN A 254 -6.38 -13.84 -15.67
C ASN A 254 -6.91 -12.70 -14.77
N GLY A 255 -6.25 -11.53 -14.76
CA GLY A 255 -6.62 -10.34 -14.00
C GLY A 255 -5.50 -9.89 -13.05
N PHE A 256 -5.83 -9.57 -11.81
CA PHE A 256 -4.86 -9.21 -10.76
C PHE A 256 -3.76 -10.28 -10.63
N ASN A 257 -2.48 -9.91 -10.81
CA ASN A 257 -1.35 -10.83 -10.60
C ASN A 257 -0.67 -10.56 -9.26
N ALA A 258 -0.69 -11.54 -8.36
CA ALA A 258 -0.18 -11.39 -7.00
C ALA A 258 1.32 -11.70 -6.86
N GLY A 259 2.05 -11.90 -7.96
CA GLY A 259 3.44 -12.36 -7.91
C GLY A 259 4.45 -11.30 -7.49
N VAL A 260 4.19 -10.05 -7.86
CA VAL A 260 4.96 -8.91 -7.37
C VAL A 260 3.99 -7.77 -7.07
N ILE A 261 3.98 -7.31 -5.81
CA ILE A 261 3.04 -6.31 -5.30
C ILE A 261 3.79 -5.34 -4.40
N LEU A 262 3.67 -4.04 -4.62
CA LEU A 262 4.19 -3.01 -3.71
C LEU A 262 3.05 -2.48 -2.85
N MET A 263 3.14 -2.63 -1.53
CA MET A 263 2.10 -2.23 -0.58
C MET A 263 2.64 -1.22 0.44
N ARG A 264 1.87 -0.17 0.74
CA ARG A 264 2.16 0.77 1.82
C ARG A 264 1.90 0.07 3.16
N VAL A 265 2.77 0.28 4.13
CA VAL A 265 2.53 -0.11 5.52
C VAL A 265 1.47 0.84 6.08
N HIS A 266 0.22 0.39 6.06
CA HIS A 266 -0.94 1.19 6.43
C HIS A 266 -2.03 0.29 7.05
N SER A 267 -2.89 0.87 7.89
CA SER A 267 -4.03 0.16 8.48
C SER A 267 -4.96 -0.41 7.40
N TRP A 268 -5.17 0.34 6.31
CA TRP A 268 -5.92 -0.14 5.15
C TRP A 268 -5.35 -1.44 4.57
N THR A 269 -4.01 -1.50 4.40
CA THR A 269 -3.33 -2.69 3.86
C THR A 269 -3.52 -3.90 4.77
N LEU A 270 -3.38 -3.70 6.09
CA LEU A 270 -3.62 -4.75 7.07
C LEU A 270 -5.06 -5.29 6.98
N ASN A 271 -6.04 -4.40 6.89
CA ASN A 271 -7.46 -4.77 6.81
C ASN A 271 -7.78 -5.53 5.51
N ILE A 272 -7.23 -5.10 4.37
CA ILE A 272 -7.37 -5.81 3.10
C ILE A 272 -6.76 -7.21 3.16
N LEU A 273 -5.56 -7.36 3.71
CA LEU A 273 -4.90 -8.66 3.83
C LEU A 273 -5.68 -9.60 4.77
N MET A 274 -6.23 -9.10 5.88
CA MET A 274 -7.08 -9.90 6.77
C MET A 274 -8.38 -10.34 6.10
N ARG A 275 -9.06 -9.43 5.38
CA ARG A 275 -10.25 -9.76 4.58
C ARG A 275 -9.91 -10.82 3.53
N ALA A 276 -8.84 -10.64 2.76
CA ALA A 276 -8.38 -11.58 1.74
C ALA A 276 -8.04 -12.96 2.33
N LYS A 277 -7.37 -12.98 3.50
CA LYS A 277 -7.11 -14.23 4.24
C LYS A 277 -8.43 -14.92 4.59
N SER A 278 -9.44 -14.21 5.04
CA SER A 278 -10.71 -14.82 5.46
C SER A 278 -11.70 -15.12 4.32
N TYR A 279 -11.52 -14.52 3.15
CA TYR A 279 -12.50 -14.45 2.05
C TYR A 279 -13.20 -15.79 1.72
N GLN A 280 -12.43 -16.87 1.56
CA GLN A 280 -12.96 -18.18 1.18
C GLN A 280 -13.89 -18.80 2.25
N TYR A 281 -13.76 -18.42 3.52
CA TYR A 281 -14.67 -18.90 4.58
C TYR A 281 -16.07 -18.31 4.45
N TYR A 282 -16.18 -17.11 3.88
CA TYR A 282 -17.45 -16.39 3.68
C TYR A 282 -18.01 -16.55 2.26
N ASN A 283 -17.21 -17.06 1.33
CA ASN A 283 -17.57 -17.25 -0.08
C ASN A 283 -17.38 -18.72 -0.50
N LYS A 284 -17.94 -19.67 0.28
CA LYS A 284 -17.71 -21.11 0.11
C LYS A 284 -18.19 -21.66 -1.22
N ASP A 285 -19.20 -21.04 -1.83
CA ASP A 285 -19.77 -21.45 -3.11
C ASP A 285 -18.95 -20.98 -4.31
N ARG A 286 -17.90 -20.16 -4.08
CA ARG A 286 -16.97 -19.73 -5.13
C ARG A 286 -15.74 -20.62 -5.14
N ASP A 287 -15.52 -21.29 -6.26
CA ASP A 287 -14.26 -21.97 -6.53
C ASP A 287 -13.21 -20.94 -6.94
N LEU A 288 -12.06 -20.95 -6.27
CA LEU A 288 -11.01 -19.97 -6.49
C LEU A 288 -9.75 -20.58 -7.11
N TYR A 289 -9.35 -20.11 -8.29
CA TYR A 289 -8.04 -20.43 -8.85
C TYR A 289 -7.01 -19.45 -8.29
N TYR A 290 -5.81 -19.92 -7.98
CA TYR A 290 -4.78 -19.09 -7.33
C TYR A 290 -5.35 -18.38 -6.08
N VAL A 291 -5.74 -19.20 -5.09
CA VAL A 291 -6.63 -18.83 -3.98
C VAL A 291 -6.29 -17.54 -3.24
N ASP A 292 -5.00 -17.21 -3.04
CA ASP A 292 -4.55 -15.96 -2.41
C ASP A 292 -4.78 -14.75 -3.32
N GLN A 293 -4.43 -14.88 -4.60
CA GLN A 293 -4.57 -13.87 -5.64
C GLN A 293 -6.05 -13.54 -5.88
N SER A 294 -6.88 -14.55 -6.11
CA SER A 294 -8.30 -14.34 -6.37
C SER A 294 -9.04 -13.83 -5.13
N ALA A 295 -8.69 -14.30 -3.93
CA ALA A 295 -9.27 -13.76 -2.70
C ALA A 295 -8.93 -12.28 -2.51
N LEU A 296 -7.67 -11.88 -2.72
CA LEU A 296 -7.24 -10.48 -2.59
C LEU A 296 -7.92 -9.59 -3.63
N ASN A 297 -7.95 -10.02 -4.90
CA ASN A 297 -8.67 -9.32 -5.96
C ASN A 297 -10.15 -9.14 -5.63
N ASN A 298 -10.82 -10.20 -5.17
CA ASN A 298 -12.26 -10.16 -4.97
C ASN A 298 -12.63 -9.24 -3.82
N VAL A 299 -11.84 -9.18 -2.74
CA VAL A 299 -12.03 -8.18 -1.68
C VAL A 299 -11.91 -6.76 -2.22
N LEU A 300 -10.89 -6.47 -3.04
CA LEU A 300 -10.72 -5.14 -3.64
C LEU A 300 -11.93 -4.74 -4.51
N VAL A 301 -12.52 -5.70 -5.22
CA VAL A 301 -13.67 -5.47 -6.10
C VAL A 301 -14.98 -5.37 -5.33
N THR A 302 -15.24 -6.25 -4.36
CA THR A 302 -16.52 -6.27 -3.62
C THR A 302 -16.66 -5.08 -2.70
N ASP A 303 -15.55 -4.56 -2.19
CA ASP A 303 -15.54 -3.51 -1.18
C ASP A 303 -15.29 -2.12 -1.79
N HIS A 304 -15.30 -2.02 -3.13
CA HIS A 304 -15.17 -0.77 -3.89
C HIS A 304 -13.89 0.03 -3.57
N GLU A 305 -12.75 -0.66 -3.57
CA GLU A 305 -11.47 -0.13 -3.10
C GLU A 305 -10.66 0.60 -4.20
N GLU A 306 -11.29 1.01 -5.31
CA GLU A 306 -10.61 1.61 -6.49
C GLU A 306 -9.83 2.90 -6.18
N ARG A 307 -10.16 3.58 -5.09
CA ARG A 307 -9.43 4.75 -4.61
C ARG A 307 -8.01 4.39 -4.13
N HIS A 308 -7.83 3.18 -3.61
CA HIS A 308 -6.70 2.79 -2.78
C HIS A 308 -5.63 1.95 -3.49
N TYR A 309 -5.84 1.62 -4.76
CA TYR A 309 -4.86 0.90 -5.56
C TYR A 309 -4.61 1.54 -6.91
N MET A 310 -3.49 1.15 -7.54
CA MET A 310 -3.18 1.46 -8.93
C MET A 310 -2.74 0.18 -9.66
N ILE A 311 -3.37 -0.07 -10.80
CA ILE A 311 -2.90 -1.07 -11.76
C ILE A 311 -1.77 -0.41 -12.54
N ILE A 312 -0.59 -1.00 -12.54
CA ILE A 312 0.59 -0.40 -13.18
C ILE A 312 0.99 -1.13 -14.47
N PRO A 313 1.77 -0.49 -15.36
CA PRO A 313 2.34 -1.15 -16.52
C PRO A 313 3.14 -2.39 -16.15
N LYS A 314 2.86 -3.52 -16.82
CA LYS A 314 3.49 -4.82 -16.50
C LYS A 314 5.03 -4.79 -16.58
N ASN A 315 5.61 -3.93 -17.41
CA ASN A 315 7.05 -3.80 -17.60
C ASN A 315 7.77 -3.14 -16.41
N TRP A 316 7.06 -2.51 -15.47
CA TRP A 316 7.68 -1.83 -14.34
C TRP A 316 8.28 -2.78 -13.31
N PHE A 317 7.51 -3.73 -12.76
CA PHE A 317 8.04 -4.67 -11.76
C PHE A 317 7.41 -6.07 -11.77
N ASN A 318 6.58 -6.40 -12.76
CA ASN A 318 5.96 -7.72 -12.88
C ASN A 318 5.90 -8.18 -14.34
N LYS A 319 7.07 -8.13 -15.02
CA LYS A 319 7.15 -8.48 -16.44
C LYS A 319 7.06 -9.99 -16.58
N TYR A 320 6.16 -10.47 -17.41
CA TYR A 320 6.07 -11.88 -17.79
C TYR A 320 5.82 -12.00 -19.29
N ASN A 321 6.22 -13.13 -19.89
CA ASN A 321 5.97 -13.41 -21.30
C ASN A 321 5.02 -14.61 -21.46
N PHE A 322 3.78 -14.31 -21.80
CA PHE A 322 2.74 -15.32 -22.00
C PHE A 322 3.04 -16.30 -23.15
N ASN A 323 3.76 -15.84 -24.18
CA ASN A 323 4.08 -16.67 -25.35
C ASN A 323 5.05 -17.80 -24.99
N GLU A 324 5.84 -17.68 -23.92
CA GLU A 324 6.68 -18.80 -23.46
C GLU A 324 5.87 -19.94 -22.84
N VAL A 325 4.69 -19.63 -22.27
CA VAL A 325 3.80 -20.62 -21.64
C VAL A 325 3.00 -21.40 -22.69
N GLN A 326 2.56 -20.75 -23.79
CA GLN A 326 1.83 -21.43 -24.87
C GLN A 326 2.73 -22.29 -25.77
N LEU A 327 4.01 -21.94 -25.92
CA LEU A 327 4.95 -22.68 -26.77
C LEU A 327 5.47 -23.99 -26.14
N VAL A 328 5.03 -24.33 -24.92
CA VAL A 328 5.25 -25.67 -24.36
C VAL A 328 4.33 -26.72 -25.03
N GLN A 329 3.26 -26.29 -25.72
CA GLN A 329 2.36 -27.21 -26.42
C GLN A 329 2.54 -27.27 -27.94
N ARG A 330 3.17 -26.28 -28.59
CA ARG A 330 3.44 -26.32 -30.04
C ARG A 330 4.73 -25.56 -30.38
N ASP A 331 5.55 -26.20 -31.19
CA ASP A 331 6.70 -25.67 -31.95
C ASP A 331 7.99 -25.36 -31.17
N LEU A 332 8.75 -26.45 -30.98
CA LEU A 332 10.21 -26.43 -31.03
C LEU A 332 10.65 -25.86 -32.39
N PHE A 333 11.71 -25.05 -32.41
CA PHE A 333 12.38 -24.53 -33.60
C PHE A 333 11.80 -23.26 -34.26
N ASN A 334 11.59 -22.17 -33.52
CA ASN A 334 11.94 -20.84 -34.04
C ASN A 334 12.04 -19.74 -32.95
N LYS A 335 13.25 -19.20 -32.78
CA LYS A 335 13.61 -17.88 -32.21
C LYS A 335 12.66 -17.25 -31.16
N ASN A 336 12.61 -17.79 -29.94
CA ASN A 336 12.16 -17.00 -28.78
C ASN A 336 13.33 -16.20 -28.19
N LYS A 337 13.61 -15.04 -28.77
CA LYS A 337 14.52 -14.07 -28.17
C LYS A 337 13.72 -13.33 -27.10
N VAL A 338 13.86 -13.70 -25.82
CA VAL A 338 13.38 -12.84 -24.71
C VAL A 338 13.96 -11.45 -24.96
N SER A 339 13.14 -10.46 -25.32
CA SER A 339 13.61 -9.08 -25.43
C SER A 339 13.76 -8.54 -24.01
N LEU A 340 15.00 -8.29 -23.60
CA LEU A 340 15.32 -7.62 -22.35
C LEU A 340 15.56 -6.15 -22.68
N GLU A 341 14.86 -5.29 -21.98
CA GLU A 341 15.00 -3.84 -22.07
C GLU A 341 15.58 -3.31 -20.76
N PRO A 342 16.37 -2.22 -20.78
CA PRO A 342 16.91 -1.59 -19.57
C PRO A 342 15.84 -1.24 -18.52
N SER A 343 14.59 -1.00 -18.94
CA SER A 343 13.46 -0.73 -18.03
C SER A 343 12.92 -1.96 -17.31
N ASP A 344 13.33 -3.16 -17.70
CA ASP A 344 12.86 -4.40 -17.07
C ASP A 344 13.50 -4.57 -15.69
N PHE A 345 12.75 -4.29 -14.63
CA PHE A 345 13.22 -4.48 -13.26
C PHE A 345 13.18 -5.95 -12.82
N ILE A 346 12.00 -6.58 -12.89
CA ILE A 346 11.75 -7.95 -12.41
C ILE A 346 11.05 -8.74 -13.50
N TYR A 347 11.60 -9.91 -13.82
CA TYR A 347 11.01 -10.86 -14.75
C TYR A 347 10.42 -12.05 -13.99
N HIS A 348 9.12 -12.28 -14.16
CA HIS A 348 8.34 -13.28 -13.45
C HIS A 348 8.00 -14.46 -14.37
N PHE A 349 8.37 -15.68 -13.97
CA PHE A 349 8.15 -16.93 -14.70
C PHE A 349 6.76 -17.54 -14.39
N ALA A 350 5.73 -16.69 -14.27
CA ALA A 350 4.38 -17.08 -13.90
C ALA A 350 3.81 -18.20 -14.78
N GLY A 351 3.26 -19.25 -14.16
CA GLY A 351 2.57 -20.33 -14.87
C GLY A 351 3.45 -21.32 -15.64
N LEU A 352 4.78 -21.20 -15.57
CA LEU A 352 5.69 -22.21 -16.12
C LEU A 352 5.84 -23.40 -15.15
N GLY A 353 5.91 -24.62 -15.69
CA GLY A 353 6.15 -25.84 -14.90
C GLY A 353 7.64 -26.13 -14.69
N ASP A 354 8.01 -27.40 -14.79
CA ASP A 354 9.34 -27.94 -14.45
C ASP A 354 10.53 -27.35 -15.24
N ILE A 355 10.28 -26.54 -16.28
CA ILE A 355 11.34 -25.87 -17.06
C ILE A 355 11.78 -24.52 -16.47
N LYS A 356 11.15 -24.07 -15.37
CA LYS A 356 11.42 -22.77 -14.73
C LYS A 356 12.90 -22.56 -14.42
N ASP A 357 13.53 -23.51 -13.75
CA ASP A 357 14.93 -23.39 -13.35
C ASP A 357 15.85 -23.21 -14.56
N LYS A 358 15.65 -24.02 -15.60
CA LYS A 358 16.42 -23.93 -16.84
C LYS A 358 16.25 -22.57 -17.52
N LYS A 359 15.01 -22.09 -17.64
CA LYS A 359 14.69 -20.82 -18.31
C LYS A 359 15.19 -19.62 -17.52
N ALA A 360 15.05 -19.65 -16.20
CA ALA A 360 15.58 -18.60 -15.33
C ALA A 360 17.12 -18.57 -15.36
N ASN A 361 17.79 -19.72 -15.36
CA ASN A 361 19.25 -19.76 -15.52
C ASN A 361 19.72 -19.24 -16.88
N GLN A 362 18.99 -19.54 -17.96
CA GLN A 362 19.26 -18.93 -19.28
C GLN A 362 19.11 -17.41 -19.25
N LEU A 363 18.07 -16.90 -18.57
CA LEU A 363 17.86 -15.47 -18.43
C LEU A 363 18.94 -14.80 -17.58
N ARG A 364 19.29 -15.39 -16.42
CA ARG A 364 20.39 -14.91 -15.56
C ARG A 364 21.71 -14.82 -16.30
N ASN A 365 22.07 -15.86 -17.06
CA ASN A 365 23.28 -15.84 -17.89
C ASN A 365 23.23 -14.72 -18.93
N LYS A 366 22.06 -14.46 -19.50
CA LYS A 366 21.88 -13.35 -20.44
C LYS A 366 22.03 -11.99 -19.73
N VAL A 367 21.41 -11.79 -18.58
CA VAL A 367 21.54 -10.58 -17.76
C VAL A 367 23.00 -10.36 -17.37
N TYR A 368 23.66 -11.39 -16.85
CA TYR A 368 25.09 -11.35 -16.51
C TYR A 368 25.95 -10.93 -17.71
N ASN A 369 25.75 -11.55 -18.87
CA ASN A 369 26.50 -11.20 -20.08
C ASN A 369 26.24 -9.76 -20.54
N ILE A 370 25.00 -9.27 -20.42
CA ILE A 370 24.67 -7.87 -20.74
C ILE A 370 25.42 -6.95 -19.78
N LEU A 371 25.26 -7.14 -18.46
CA LEU A 371 25.86 -6.26 -17.46
C LEU A 371 27.39 -6.31 -17.44
N TYR A 372 27.97 -7.46 -17.78
CA TYR A 372 29.43 -7.64 -17.86
C TYR A 372 30.04 -6.97 -19.10
N ASN A 373 29.39 -7.10 -20.27
CA ASN A 373 29.94 -6.56 -21.53
C ASN A 373 29.48 -5.13 -21.83
N ASP A 374 28.34 -4.73 -21.31
CA ASP A 374 27.78 -3.39 -21.44
C ASP A 374 27.40 -2.83 -20.06
N PRO A 375 28.38 -2.34 -19.30
CA PRO A 375 28.13 -1.70 -18.02
C PRO A 375 27.31 -0.39 -18.17
N ASN A 376 27.10 0.11 -19.39
CA ASN A 376 26.24 1.28 -19.62
C ASN A 376 24.78 0.90 -19.90
N TRP A 377 24.44 -0.38 -20.01
CA TRP A 377 23.07 -0.84 -20.25
C TRP A 377 22.07 -0.24 -19.23
N SER A 378 22.45 -0.20 -17.95
CA SER A 378 21.62 0.43 -16.90
C SER A 378 21.63 1.96 -16.89
N LYS A 379 22.41 2.62 -17.76
CA LYS A 379 22.36 4.08 -17.96
C LYS A 379 21.32 4.47 -19.01
N GLU A 380 20.92 3.56 -19.88
CA GLU A 380 19.88 3.82 -20.90
C GLU A 380 18.50 4.05 -20.28
N PHE A 381 18.29 3.59 -19.05
CA PHE A 381 17.08 3.79 -18.28
C PHE A 381 17.41 4.04 -16.80
N THR A 382 17.30 5.29 -16.38
CA THR A 382 17.66 5.76 -15.05
C THR A 382 16.46 5.82 -14.12
N ASN A 383 16.71 5.90 -12.80
CA ASN A 383 15.64 6.15 -11.83
C ASN A 383 14.92 7.48 -12.09
N LYS A 384 15.63 8.50 -12.60
CA LYS A 384 15.03 9.78 -13.01
C LYS A 384 14.01 9.60 -14.12
N LYS A 385 14.39 8.94 -15.21
CA LYS A 385 13.49 8.67 -16.34
C LYS A 385 12.28 7.85 -15.91
N LEU A 386 12.51 6.80 -15.12
CA LEU A 386 11.42 6.00 -14.57
C LEU A 386 10.48 6.86 -13.71
N ARG A 387 11.04 7.73 -12.86
CA ARG A 387 10.23 8.59 -11.99
C ARG A 387 9.37 9.56 -12.80
N GLU A 388 9.91 10.16 -13.86
CA GLU A 388 9.16 11.02 -14.78
C GLU A 388 7.98 10.26 -15.43
N GLU A 389 8.23 9.05 -15.96
CA GLU A 389 7.20 8.17 -16.53
C GLU A 389 6.12 7.79 -15.49
N VAL A 390 6.55 7.50 -14.25
CA VAL A 390 5.66 7.14 -13.15
C VAL A 390 4.76 8.32 -12.75
N LEU A 391 5.32 9.52 -12.63
CA LEU A 391 4.57 10.73 -12.27
C LEU A 391 3.54 11.09 -13.35
N GLU A 392 3.93 11.03 -14.63
CA GLU A 392 3.00 11.24 -15.74
C GLU A 392 1.87 10.20 -15.73
N TYR A 393 2.19 8.93 -15.46
CA TYR A 393 1.19 7.88 -15.35
C TYR A 393 0.18 8.16 -14.24
N TYR A 394 0.65 8.56 -13.05
CA TYR A 394 -0.23 8.90 -11.93
C TYR A 394 -1.12 10.10 -12.22
N GLU A 395 -0.58 11.15 -12.85
CA GLU A 395 -1.36 12.34 -13.21
C GLU A 395 -2.47 12.01 -14.23
N ASN A 396 -2.14 11.22 -15.25
CA ASN A 396 -3.11 10.74 -16.24
C ASN A 396 -4.21 9.84 -15.65
N ASN A 397 -3.92 9.19 -14.51
CA ASN A 397 -4.83 8.28 -13.82
C ASN A 397 -5.34 8.85 -12.48
N LYS A 398 -5.25 10.16 -12.26
CA LYS A 398 -5.66 10.77 -10.97
C LYS A 398 -7.14 10.57 -10.66
N ASP A 399 -8.00 10.70 -11.68
CA ASP A 399 -9.44 10.48 -11.56
C ASP A 399 -9.74 8.98 -11.46
N VAL A 400 -10.20 8.56 -10.28
CA VAL A 400 -10.56 7.17 -9.97
C VAL A 400 -11.59 6.61 -10.95
N ASN A 401 -12.46 7.45 -11.52
CA ASN A 401 -13.48 6.99 -12.46
C ASN A 401 -12.89 6.52 -13.79
N ASN A 402 -11.74 7.05 -14.18
CA ASN A 402 -11.07 6.76 -15.45
C ASN A 402 -9.99 5.68 -15.31
N ARG A 403 -9.65 5.26 -14.09
CA ARG A 403 -8.66 4.20 -13.83
C ARG A 403 -9.14 2.86 -14.39
N GLN A 404 -8.18 2.04 -14.80
CA GLN A 404 -8.45 0.63 -15.07
C GLN A 404 -8.98 -0.05 -13.80
N ARG A 405 -10.05 -0.83 -13.93
CA ARG A 405 -10.70 -1.52 -12.79
C ARG A 405 -10.48 -3.02 -12.84
N LEU A 406 -10.38 -3.60 -11.65
CA LEU A 406 -10.41 -5.04 -11.47
C LEU A 406 -11.83 -5.58 -11.75
N LYS A 407 -11.89 -6.87 -12.05
CA LYS A 407 -13.13 -7.64 -12.11
C LYS A 407 -13.00 -8.82 -11.17
N LEU A 408 -14.13 -9.38 -10.74
CA LEU A 408 -14.12 -10.61 -9.95
C LEU A 408 -13.36 -11.70 -10.71
N GLN A 409 -12.48 -12.38 -9.98
CA GLN A 409 -11.74 -13.54 -10.46
C GLN A 409 -12.31 -14.79 -9.78
N ASN A 410 -12.36 -15.87 -10.56
CA ASN A 410 -12.48 -17.21 -10.00
C ASN A 410 -11.08 -17.60 -9.57
#